data_AF-A0A817Y919-F1
#
_entry.id   AF-A0A817Y919-F1
#
_cell.length_a   1.000
_cell.length_b   1.000
_cell.length_c   1.000
_cell.angle_alpha   90.00
_cell.angle_beta   90.00
_cell.angle_gamma   90.00
#
_symmetry.space_group_name_H-M   'P 1'
#
loop_
_entity.id
_entity.type
_entity.pdbx_description
1 polymer ?
#
loop_
_entity_poly.entity_id
_entity_poly.type
_entity_poly.pdbx_seq_one_letter_code
_entity_poly.pdbx_strand_id
1 'polypeptide(L)'
;MMSVAYNEETAKQAEQLSYSMQADFGGTELLDPLRYLKDNPPANDRSRQIFILTDGEVSNTNEVIELCHLMSSTTRIFTFGLGHSPSRSLVKGLARVTNGYFVFIPPGEKVDTYVGSQLRRALKPSIVNTHLEWHGLSSRVVQSPNVIPPLYADDRVLIYTMFENDEFDQQTVQVNFRVRCKTIDSTKFALDDIHRKGDTIRRLAAKAMIQQLQHMKQNDATV
;
A
#
# COMPACT_ATOMS: atom_id res chain seq x y z
N MET A 1 -21.34 7.20 -0.83
CA MET A 1 -21.40 8.35 -1.76
C MET A 1 -20.35 8.13 -2.82
N MET A 2 -20.72 8.16 -4.11
CA MET A 2 -19.77 7.89 -5.20
C MET A 2 -18.78 9.06 -5.36
N SER A 3 -17.56 8.76 -5.82
CA SER A 3 -16.57 9.79 -6.14
C SER A 3 -17.06 10.69 -7.28
N VAL A 4 -16.87 12.00 -7.14
CA VAL A 4 -17.19 13.00 -8.18
C VAL A 4 -15.92 13.62 -8.75
N ALA A 5 -16.00 14.14 -9.97
CA ALA A 5 -14.88 14.87 -10.57
C ALA A 5 -14.62 16.18 -9.81
N TYR A 6 -13.35 16.54 -9.69
CA TYR A 6 -12.96 17.83 -9.12
C TYR A 6 -13.28 18.96 -10.11
N ASN A 7 -14.07 19.93 -9.66
CA ASN A 7 -14.33 21.20 -10.34
C ASN A 7 -14.70 22.26 -9.28
N GLU A 8 -14.91 23.50 -9.69
CA GLU A 8 -15.24 24.60 -8.76
C GLU A 8 -16.51 24.33 -7.93
N GLU A 9 -17.53 23.72 -8.54
CA GLU A 9 -18.79 23.41 -7.88
C GLU A 9 -18.61 22.33 -6.80
N THR A 10 -17.96 21.21 -7.14
CA THR A 10 -17.74 20.10 -6.21
C THR A 10 -16.75 20.47 -5.11
N ALA A 11 -15.77 21.34 -5.40
CA ALA A 11 -14.88 21.91 -4.40
C ALA A 11 -15.64 22.77 -3.38
N LYS A 12 -16.53 23.65 -3.86
CA LYS A 12 -17.36 24.50 -3.00
C LYS A 12 -18.33 23.67 -2.14
N GLN A 13 -18.92 22.61 -2.70
CA GLN A 13 -19.75 21.68 -1.93
C GLN A 13 -18.96 20.98 -0.82
N ALA A 14 -17.74 20.52 -1.11
CA ALA A 14 -16.87 19.89 -0.11
C ALA A 14 -16.46 20.87 0.99
N GLU A 15 -16.16 22.13 0.64
CA GLU A 15 -15.85 23.18 1.60
C GLU A 15 -17.05 23.47 2.52
N GLN A 16 -18.25 23.60 1.96
CA GLN A 16 -19.48 23.80 2.74
C GLN A 16 -19.76 22.64 3.70
N LEU A 17 -19.55 21.40 3.25
CA LEU A 17 -19.65 20.22 4.11
C LEU A 17 -18.64 20.28 5.25
N SER A 18 -17.41 20.74 4.99
CA SER A 18 -16.40 20.91 6.04
C SER A 18 -16.81 21.91 7.11
N TYR A 19 -17.51 22.99 6.75
CA TYR A 19 -18.01 23.97 7.72
C TYR A 19 -19.24 23.48 8.49
N SER A 20 -20.03 22.56 7.93
CA SER A 20 -21.23 22.03 8.58
C SER A 20 -21.00 20.76 9.40
N MET A 21 -19.83 20.11 9.26
CA MET A 21 -19.46 18.93 10.03
C MET A 21 -19.43 19.25 11.54
N GLN A 22 -20.18 18.47 12.32
CA GLN A 22 -20.19 18.52 13.78
C GLN A 22 -19.78 17.16 14.32
N ALA A 23 -18.99 17.16 15.39
CA ALA A 23 -18.74 15.93 16.13
C ALA A 23 -20.03 15.52 16.82
N ASP A 24 -20.42 14.25 16.66
CA ASP A 24 -21.46 13.62 17.46
C ASP A 24 -20.94 13.22 18.87
N PHE A 25 -19.62 13.37 19.09
CA PHE A 25 -18.89 13.00 20.31
C PHE A 25 -19.11 11.54 20.73
N GLY A 26 -19.41 10.67 19.76
CA GLY A 26 -19.54 9.23 19.95
C GLY A 26 -18.18 8.51 19.94
N GLY A 27 -18.19 7.26 19.47
CA GLY A 27 -17.00 6.45 19.26
C GLY A 27 -16.28 6.76 17.94
N THR A 28 -15.20 6.04 17.64
CA THR A 28 -14.49 6.13 16.35
C THR A 28 -14.83 4.92 15.49
N GLU A 29 -15.66 5.11 14.47
CA GLU A 29 -16.10 4.04 13.56
C GLU A 29 -15.41 4.14 12.20
N LEU A 30 -14.35 3.34 12.01
CA LEU A 30 -13.58 3.29 10.75
C LEU A 30 -13.98 2.16 9.81
N LEU A 31 -14.60 1.08 10.33
CA LEU A 31 -14.85 -0.12 9.51
C LEU A 31 -15.80 0.16 8.35
N ASP A 32 -16.97 0.74 8.61
CA ASP A 32 -17.98 0.95 7.59
C ASP A 32 -17.52 1.83 6.42
N PRO A 33 -16.89 3.01 6.63
CA PRO A 33 -16.36 3.79 5.52
C PRO A 33 -15.24 3.05 4.78
N LEU A 34 -14.39 2.29 5.47
CA LEU A 34 -13.32 1.51 4.81
C LEU A 34 -13.87 0.32 4.02
N ARG A 35 -14.92 -0.36 4.50
CA ARG A 35 -15.62 -1.44 3.78
C ARG A 35 -16.26 -0.89 2.51
N TYR A 36 -16.91 0.27 2.61
CA TYR A 36 -17.43 0.97 1.45
C TYR A 36 -16.34 1.24 0.41
N LEU A 37 -15.17 1.71 0.84
CA LEU A 37 -14.05 1.99 -0.06
C LEU A 37 -13.44 0.71 -0.68
N LYS A 38 -13.38 -0.39 0.07
CA LYS A 38 -12.95 -1.70 -0.44
C LYS A 38 -13.88 -2.19 -1.55
N ASP A 39 -15.18 -2.09 -1.32
CA ASP A 39 -16.19 -2.60 -2.26
C ASP A 39 -16.42 -1.65 -3.46
N ASN A 40 -15.88 -0.42 -3.37
CA ASN A 40 -15.87 0.55 -4.46
C ASN A 40 -14.41 0.92 -4.80
N PRO A 41 -13.63 0.05 -5.47
CA PRO A 41 -12.23 0.32 -5.79
C PRO A 41 -12.09 1.53 -6.74
N PRO A 42 -10.91 2.20 -6.77
CA PRO A 42 -10.66 3.26 -7.75
C PRO A 42 -10.64 2.70 -9.18
N ALA A 43 -10.72 3.59 -10.17
CA ALA A 43 -10.48 3.23 -11.57
C ALA A 43 -9.11 2.52 -11.71
N ASN A 44 -9.05 1.50 -12.57
CA ASN A 44 -7.88 0.62 -12.70
C ASN A 44 -6.58 1.37 -13.01
N ASP A 45 -6.64 2.57 -13.57
CA ASP A 45 -5.48 3.37 -13.94
C ASP A 45 -5.05 4.38 -12.87
N ARG A 46 -5.65 4.35 -11.67
CA ARG A 46 -5.42 5.29 -10.58
C ARG A 46 -5.11 4.59 -9.28
N SER A 47 -4.32 5.26 -8.44
CA SER A 47 -4.21 4.90 -7.03
C SER A 47 -4.99 5.88 -6.17
N ARG A 48 -5.86 5.37 -5.30
CA ARG A 48 -6.64 6.17 -4.35
C ARG A 48 -5.75 6.62 -3.20
N GLN A 49 -5.73 7.92 -2.91
CA GLN A 49 -5.11 8.47 -1.72
C GLN A 49 -6.19 8.70 -0.66
N ILE A 50 -5.99 8.19 0.56
CA ILE A 50 -6.89 8.42 1.70
C ILE A 50 -6.10 9.14 2.79
N PHE A 51 -6.71 10.16 3.39
CA PHE A 51 -6.18 10.83 4.57
C PHE A 51 -7.09 10.52 5.75
N ILE A 52 -6.54 9.96 6.83
CA ILE A 52 -7.27 9.63 8.06
C ILE A 52 -6.70 10.48 9.18
N LEU A 53 -7.55 11.27 9.82
CA LEU A 53 -7.22 12.08 10.99
C LEU A 53 -7.91 11.45 12.20
N THR A 54 -7.18 11.22 13.28
CA THR A 54 -7.72 10.65 14.51
C THR A 54 -6.94 11.12 15.72
N ASP A 55 -7.64 11.45 16.80
CA ASP A 55 -7.11 11.76 18.13
C ASP A 55 -7.32 10.61 19.13
N GLY A 56 -7.98 9.53 18.71
CA GLY A 56 -8.43 8.44 19.57
C GLY A 56 -8.02 7.05 19.09
N GLU A 57 -8.81 6.05 19.51
CA GLU A 57 -8.57 4.64 19.23
C GLU A 57 -9.85 3.92 18.78
N VAL A 58 -9.66 2.77 18.15
CA VAL A 58 -10.75 1.87 17.74
C VAL A 58 -10.55 0.52 18.42
N SER A 59 -11.64 -0.09 18.90
CA SER A 59 -11.60 -1.38 19.59
C SER A 59 -11.16 -2.55 18.68
N ASN A 60 -11.41 -2.42 17.38
CA ASN A 60 -11.21 -3.41 16.32
C ASN A 60 -9.94 -3.12 15.47
N THR A 61 -8.89 -2.58 16.08
CA THR A 61 -7.68 -2.09 15.36
C THR A 61 -7.10 -3.09 14.35
N ASN A 62 -7.02 -4.39 14.68
CA ASN A 62 -6.47 -5.40 13.77
C ASN A 62 -7.35 -5.58 12.53
N GLU A 63 -8.67 -5.66 12.70
CA GLU A 63 -9.63 -5.81 11.61
C GLU A 63 -9.56 -4.62 10.64
N VAL A 64 -9.46 -3.40 11.19
CA VAL A 64 -9.30 -2.18 10.38
C VAL A 64 -8.00 -2.21 9.55
N ILE A 65 -6.89 -2.65 10.17
CA ILE A 65 -5.59 -2.76 9.50
C ILE A 65 -5.63 -3.83 8.40
N GLU A 66 -6.22 -5.00 8.67
CA GLU A 66 -6.36 -6.09 7.71
C GLU A 66 -7.22 -5.65 6.51
N LEU A 67 -8.35 -5.01 6.76
CA LEU A 67 -9.21 -4.43 5.72
C LEU A 67 -8.45 -3.44 4.82
N CYS A 68 -7.61 -2.58 5.42
CA CYS A 68 -6.78 -1.66 4.65
C CYS A 68 -5.69 -2.36 3.85
N HIS A 69 -5.12 -3.44 4.39
CA HIS A 69 -4.13 -4.24 3.68
C HIS A 69 -4.70 -4.86 2.40
N LEU A 70 -5.96 -5.32 2.43
CA LEU A 70 -6.65 -5.84 1.23
C LEU A 70 -6.78 -4.81 0.11
N MET A 71 -6.79 -3.51 0.44
CA MET A 71 -6.85 -2.42 -0.53
C MET A 71 -5.46 -1.92 -0.97
N SER A 72 -4.37 -2.41 -0.39
CA SER A 72 -3.01 -1.87 -0.55
C SER A 72 -2.46 -1.89 -1.98
N SER A 73 -3.03 -2.72 -2.86
CA SER A 73 -2.69 -2.79 -4.28
C SER A 73 -3.24 -1.62 -5.10
N THR A 74 -4.22 -0.88 -4.58
CA THR A 74 -4.88 0.24 -5.29
C THR A 74 -4.96 1.51 -4.45
N THR A 75 -4.78 1.40 -3.14
CA THR A 75 -5.04 2.48 -2.19
C THR A 75 -3.84 2.71 -1.27
N ARG A 76 -3.51 3.99 -1.06
CA ARG A 76 -2.47 4.47 -0.16
C ARG A 76 -3.10 5.32 0.94
N ILE A 77 -2.79 5.01 2.21
CA ILE A 77 -3.39 5.69 3.36
C ILE A 77 -2.35 6.53 4.10
N PHE A 78 -2.65 7.80 4.27
CA PHE A 78 -1.92 8.76 5.07
C PHE A 78 -2.64 8.98 6.39
N THR A 79 -1.96 8.84 7.51
CA THR A 79 -2.57 8.96 8.84
C THR A 79 -2.00 10.12 9.63
N PHE A 80 -2.87 10.81 10.37
CA PHE A 80 -2.53 11.88 11.30
C PHE A 80 -3.05 11.51 12.68
N GLY A 81 -2.15 11.21 13.60
CA GLY A 81 -2.47 11.07 15.02
C GLY A 81 -2.42 12.44 15.68
N LEU A 82 -3.56 12.97 16.13
CA LEU A 82 -3.67 14.31 16.69
C LEU A 82 -3.61 14.27 18.23
N GLY A 83 -2.98 15.27 18.82
CA GLY A 83 -3.04 15.51 20.27
C GLY A 83 -2.13 14.61 21.09
N HIS A 84 -2.54 14.34 22.32
CA HIS A 84 -1.66 13.77 23.35
C HIS A 84 -1.53 12.24 23.25
N SER A 85 -2.60 11.54 22.86
CA SER A 85 -2.67 10.08 23.00
C SER A 85 -3.39 9.35 21.85
N PRO A 86 -3.16 9.68 20.57
CA PRO A 86 -3.73 8.91 19.47
C PRO A 86 -3.16 7.48 19.46
N SER A 87 -3.98 6.50 19.03
CA SER A 87 -3.54 5.10 18.96
C SER A 87 -2.36 4.92 18.00
N ARG A 88 -1.17 4.66 18.54
CA ARG A 88 0.05 4.44 17.75
C ARG A 88 -0.05 3.20 16.87
N SER A 89 -0.71 2.15 17.37
CA SER A 89 -0.89 0.89 16.62
C SER A 89 -1.73 1.14 15.38
N LEU A 90 -2.87 1.82 15.53
CA LEU A 90 -3.76 2.18 14.44
C LEU A 90 -3.08 3.11 13.43
N VAL A 91 -2.58 4.26 13.89
CA VAL A 91 -1.99 5.29 13.03
C VAL A 91 -0.82 4.74 12.21
N LYS A 92 0.10 3.99 12.84
CA LYS A 92 1.24 3.40 12.12
C LYS A 92 0.81 2.21 11.27
N GLY A 93 -0.11 1.38 11.76
CA GLY A 93 -0.58 0.17 11.09
C GLY A 93 -1.19 0.47 9.74
N LEU A 94 -2.16 1.40 9.70
CA LEU A 94 -2.88 1.79 8.47
C LEU A 94 -1.94 2.33 7.40
N ALA A 95 -1.02 3.22 7.77
CA ALA A 95 -0.02 3.76 6.86
C ALA A 95 0.91 2.65 6.35
N ARG A 96 1.42 1.79 7.24
CA ARG A 96 2.39 0.77 6.88
C ARG A 96 1.83 -0.28 5.91
N VAL A 97 0.62 -0.79 6.16
CA VAL A 97 0.04 -1.87 5.32
C VAL A 97 -0.37 -1.42 3.94
N THR A 98 -0.52 -0.10 3.72
CA THR A 98 -0.88 0.52 2.44
C THR A 98 0.27 1.28 1.79
N ASN A 99 1.50 1.09 2.30
CA ASN A 99 2.69 1.81 1.85
C ASN A 99 2.55 3.35 1.88
N GLY A 100 1.71 3.87 2.78
CA GLY A 100 1.52 5.29 3.03
C GLY A 100 2.46 5.85 4.10
N TYR A 101 2.08 7.00 4.65
CA TYR A 101 2.90 7.72 5.63
C TYR A 101 2.05 8.16 6.82
N PHE A 102 2.59 8.03 8.02
CA PHE A 102 1.94 8.49 9.23
C PHE A 102 2.67 9.70 9.82
N VAL A 103 1.94 10.53 10.54
CA VAL A 103 2.52 11.58 11.36
C VAL A 103 1.73 11.76 12.65
N PHE A 104 2.43 12.10 13.74
CA PHE A 104 1.80 12.51 14.98
C PHE A 104 1.96 14.01 15.11
N ILE A 105 0.86 14.72 15.35
CA ILE A 105 0.81 16.17 15.49
C ILE A 105 0.54 16.48 16.96
N PRO A 106 1.54 16.99 17.70
CA PRO A 106 1.35 17.42 19.08
C PRO A 106 0.30 18.53 19.23
N PRO A 107 -0.33 18.66 20.40
CA PRO A 107 -1.22 19.78 20.70
C PRO A 107 -0.51 21.13 20.55
N GLY A 108 -1.22 22.12 19.99
CA GLY A 108 -0.70 23.48 19.80
C GLY A 108 0.20 23.68 18.57
N GLU A 109 0.57 22.60 17.88
CA GLU A 109 1.34 22.68 16.64
C GLU A 109 0.50 23.10 15.44
N LYS A 110 1.14 23.76 14.47
CA LYS A 110 0.48 24.17 13.22
C LYS A 110 0.32 22.97 12.29
N VAL A 111 -0.93 22.52 12.14
CA VAL A 111 -1.33 21.36 11.32
C VAL A 111 -0.91 21.51 9.85
N ASP A 112 -0.88 22.75 9.32
CA ASP A 112 -0.62 23.06 7.91
C ASP A 112 0.69 22.47 7.38
N THR A 113 1.75 22.50 8.19
CA THR A 113 3.07 22.00 7.80
C THR A 113 3.02 20.49 7.55
N TYR A 114 2.31 19.77 8.42
CA TYR A 114 2.18 18.32 8.36
C TYR A 114 1.26 17.90 7.20
N VAL A 115 0.13 18.59 7.05
CA VAL A 115 -0.82 18.36 5.95
C VAL A 115 -0.13 18.64 4.62
N GLY A 116 0.55 19.77 4.47
CA GLY A 116 1.28 20.10 3.26
C GLY A 116 2.36 19.08 2.90
N SER A 117 3.06 18.52 3.89
CA SER A 117 4.06 17.47 3.67
C SER A 117 3.44 16.16 3.15
N GLN A 118 2.34 15.71 3.76
CA GLN A 118 1.62 14.50 3.36
C GLN A 118 0.96 14.69 1.98
N LEU A 119 0.36 15.85 1.71
CA LEU A 119 -0.21 16.19 0.40
C LEU A 119 0.86 16.17 -0.70
N ARG A 120 2.04 16.75 -0.46
CA ARG A 120 3.16 16.69 -1.43
C ARG A 120 3.54 15.25 -1.77
N ARG A 121 3.49 14.33 -0.80
CA ARG A 121 3.75 12.89 -1.03
C ARG A 121 2.63 12.23 -1.83
N ALA A 122 1.38 12.52 -1.49
CA ALA A 122 0.19 11.96 -2.13
C ALA A 122 0.02 12.40 -3.60
N LEU A 123 0.45 13.62 -3.92
CA LEU A 123 0.37 14.19 -5.27
C LEU A 123 1.55 13.80 -6.17
N LYS A 124 2.51 13.01 -5.67
CA LYS A 124 3.59 12.53 -6.52
C LYS A 124 3.04 11.64 -7.64
N PRO A 125 3.62 11.73 -8.85
CA PRO A 125 3.22 10.83 -9.93
C PRO A 125 3.46 9.38 -9.53
N SER A 126 2.55 8.51 -9.96
CA SER A 126 2.59 7.08 -9.64
C SER A 126 2.34 6.22 -10.88
N ILE A 127 2.93 5.03 -10.89
CA ILE A 127 2.56 3.94 -11.78
C ILE A 127 1.78 2.88 -11.01
N VAL A 128 0.73 2.37 -11.65
CA VAL A 128 -0.17 1.34 -11.11
C VAL A 128 -0.23 0.15 -12.08
N ASN A 129 -0.78 -0.98 -11.63
CA ASN A 129 -0.85 -2.24 -12.39
C ASN A 129 0.52 -2.72 -12.86
N THR A 130 1.47 -2.73 -11.92
CA THR A 130 2.83 -3.16 -12.17
C THR A 130 2.98 -4.65 -11.89
N HIS A 131 3.68 -5.37 -12.74
CA HIS A 131 4.03 -6.78 -12.51
C HIS A 131 5.42 -7.10 -13.06
N LEU A 132 6.06 -8.11 -12.46
CA LEU A 132 7.26 -8.71 -13.00
C LEU A 132 6.89 -9.91 -13.85
N GLU A 133 7.39 -9.94 -15.06
CA GLU A 133 7.29 -11.11 -15.95
C GLU A 133 8.66 -11.74 -16.09
N TRP A 134 8.76 -13.02 -15.76
CA TRP A 134 10.00 -13.79 -15.78
C TRP A 134 10.02 -14.70 -17.00
N HIS A 135 11.15 -14.72 -17.71
CA HIS A 135 11.41 -15.60 -18.85
C HIS A 135 12.71 -16.38 -18.64
N GLY A 136 12.79 -17.59 -19.21
CA GLY A 136 13.94 -18.49 -19.04
C GLY A 136 13.88 -19.33 -17.76
N LEU A 137 12.73 -19.36 -17.08
CA LEU A 137 12.44 -20.22 -15.93
C LEU A 137 11.38 -21.23 -16.34
N SER A 138 11.63 -22.53 -16.14
CA SER A 138 10.65 -23.60 -16.40
C SER A 138 9.69 -23.82 -15.22
N SER A 139 10.12 -23.39 -14.02
CA SER A 139 9.48 -23.71 -12.75
C SER A 139 8.61 -22.58 -12.23
N ARG A 140 7.78 -22.89 -11.23
CA ARG A 140 6.89 -21.93 -10.61
C ARG A 140 7.68 -20.86 -9.86
N VAL A 141 7.50 -19.62 -10.26
CA VAL A 141 8.04 -18.44 -9.57
C VAL A 141 7.12 -18.04 -8.42
N VAL A 142 7.68 -17.89 -7.22
CA VAL A 142 6.99 -17.34 -6.05
C VAL A 142 7.58 -15.97 -5.75
N GLN A 143 6.74 -14.96 -5.52
CA GLN A 143 7.17 -13.60 -5.22
C GLN A 143 6.50 -13.02 -3.96
N SER A 144 7.18 -12.07 -3.34
CA SER A 144 6.59 -11.19 -2.33
C SER A 144 7.09 -9.74 -2.56
N PRO A 145 6.20 -8.74 -2.65
CA PRO A 145 4.74 -8.87 -2.55
C PRO A 145 4.11 -9.65 -3.73
N ASN A 146 3.02 -10.39 -3.50
CA ASN A 146 2.26 -11.11 -4.55
C ASN A 146 1.70 -10.15 -5.59
N VAL A 147 1.16 -9.03 -5.12
CA VAL A 147 0.69 -7.91 -5.94
C VAL A 147 1.58 -6.73 -5.62
N ILE A 148 2.26 -6.19 -6.63
CA ILE A 148 3.14 -5.04 -6.44
C ILE A 148 2.24 -3.82 -6.18
N PRO A 149 2.44 -3.11 -5.06
CA PRO A 149 1.64 -1.92 -4.75
C PRO A 149 1.95 -0.78 -5.74
N PRO A 150 1.11 0.27 -5.80
CA PRO A 150 1.38 1.47 -6.58
C PRO A 150 2.75 2.05 -6.24
N LEU A 151 3.54 2.38 -7.28
CA LEU A 151 4.88 2.92 -7.13
C LEU A 151 4.86 4.42 -7.41
N TYR A 152 5.37 5.22 -6.49
CA TYR A 152 5.41 6.68 -6.60
C TYR A 152 6.83 7.16 -6.84
N ALA A 153 6.98 8.35 -7.42
CA ALA A 153 8.27 8.98 -7.54
C ALA A 153 9.00 9.07 -6.18
N ASP A 154 10.28 8.71 -6.21
CA ASP A 154 11.20 8.65 -5.05
C ASP A 154 10.86 7.59 -3.99
N ASP A 155 9.84 6.76 -4.19
CA ASP A 155 9.64 5.57 -3.35
C ASP A 155 10.49 4.40 -3.89
N ARG A 156 10.89 3.52 -2.98
CA ARG A 156 11.59 2.26 -3.31
C ARG A 156 10.68 1.08 -3.01
N VAL A 157 10.56 0.17 -3.96
CA VAL A 157 9.95 -1.15 -3.75
C VAL A 157 11.02 -2.23 -3.74
N LEU A 158 10.83 -3.23 -2.88
CA LEU A 158 11.69 -4.41 -2.79
C LEU A 158 10.84 -5.64 -3.04
N ILE A 159 11.20 -6.40 -4.07
CA ILE A 159 10.51 -7.62 -4.47
C ILE A 159 11.49 -8.76 -4.28
N TYR A 160 11.08 -9.75 -3.50
CA TYR A 160 11.79 -11.00 -3.35
C TYR A 160 11.14 -12.07 -4.19
N THR A 161 11.96 -12.81 -4.92
CA THR A 161 11.51 -13.88 -5.79
C THR A 161 12.29 -15.14 -5.48
N MET A 162 11.60 -16.27 -5.40
CA MET A 162 12.16 -17.60 -5.28
C MET A 162 11.60 -18.46 -6.40
N PHE A 163 12.47 -19.25 -7.02
CA PHE A 163 12.14 -20.23 -8.05
C PHE A 163 12.86 -21.53 -7.71
N GLU A 164 12.28 -22.64 -8.14
CA GLU A 164 12.91 -23.95 -7.95
C GLU A 164 14.06 -24.11 -8.94
N ASN A 165 15.15 -24.71 -8.45
CA ASN A 165 16.45 -24.75 -9.13
C ASN A 165 16.52 -25.79 -10.26
N ASP A 166 15.46 -26.59 -10.43
CA ASP A 166 15.62 -27.91 -11.02
C ASP A 166 15.61 -27.87 -12.55
N GLU A 167 15.13 -26.77 -13.16
CA GLU A 167 15.12 -26.62 -14.61
C GLU A 167 15.25 -25.13 -14.98
N PHE A 168 16.43 -24.68 -15.38
CA PHE A 168 16.56 -23.45 -16.16
C PHE A 168 16.66 -23.87 -17.62
N ASP A 169 15.60 -23.61 -18.41
CA ASP A 169 15.61 -23.93 -19.85
C ASP A 169 16.72 -23.17 -20.61
N GLN A 170 17.18 -22.06 -20.02
CA GLN A 170 18.20 -21.17 -20.57
C GLN A 170 19.21 -20.78 -19.49
N GLN A 171 20.49 -20.64 -19.86
CA GLN A 171 21.54 -20.12 -18.97
C GLN A 171 21.33 -18.65 -18.56
N THR A 172 20.39 -17.96 -19.22
CA THR A 172 20.07 -16.54 -19.00
C THR A 172 18.61 -16.41 -18.57
N VAL A 173 18.38 -15.66 -17.49
CA VAL A 173 17.06 -15.28 -17.03
C VAL A 173 16.80 -13.83 -17.44
N GLN A 174 15.59 -13.55 -17.92
CA GLN A 174 15.14 -12.20 -18.22
C GLN A 174 13.96 -11.86 -17.30
N VAL A 175 14.04 -10.69 -16.65
CA VAL A 175 12.93 -10.10 -15.91
C VAL A 175 12.48 -8.83 -16.61
N ASN A 176 11.19 -8.77 -16.92
CA ASN A 176 10.54 -7.62 -17.51
C ASN A 176 9.70 -6.91 -16.45
N PHE A 177 9.99 -5.63 -16.21
CA PHE A 177 9.13 -4.77 -15.41
C PHE A 177 8.04 -4.19 -16.31
N ARG A 178 6.80 -4.62 -16.07
CA ARG A 178 5.64 -4.24 -16.88
C ARG A 178 4.74 -3.30 -16.12
N VAL A 179 4.26 -2.29 -16.84
CA VAL A 179 3.22 -1.36 -16.38
C VAL A 179 2.05 -1.51 -17.33
N ARG A 180 0.91 -1.98 -16.81
CA ARG A 180 -0.24 -2.41 -17.64
C ARG A 180 0.25 -3.44 -18.67
N CYS A 181 0.02 -3.22 -19.96
CA CYS A 181 0.41 -4.16 -21.02
C CYS A 181 1.78 -3.87 -21.63
N LYS A 182 2.56 -2.89 -21.14
CA LYS A 182 3.85 -2.49 -21.74
C LYS A 182 5.02 -2.83 -20.84
N THR A 183 6.08 -3.39 -21.43
CA THR A 183 7.39 -3.51 -20.79
C THR A 183 8.06 -2.14 -20.76
N ILE A 184 8.36 -1.66 -19.56
CA ILE A 184 9.01 -0.37 -19.35
C ILE A 184 10.51 -0.55 -19.16
N ASP A 185 10.91 -1.65 -18.52
CA ASP A 185 12.30 -1.98 -18.31
C ASP A 185 12.49 -3.50 -18.39
N SER A 186 13.70 -3.93 -18.74
CA SER A 186 14.07 -5.32 -18.86
C SER A 186 15.51 -5.52 -18.44
N THR A 187 15.73 -6.49 -17.57
CA THR A 187 17.07 -6.89 -17.14
C THR A 187 17.30 -8.36 -17.46
N LYS A 188 18.45 -8.64 -18.05
CA LYS A 188 18.93 -10.00 -18.32
C LYS A 188 20.16 -10.28 -17.47
N PHE A 189 20.25 -11.47 -16.91
CA PHE A 189 21.43 -11.91 -16.17
C PHE A 189 21.66 -13.40 -16.39
N ALA A 190 22.94 -13.79 -16.42
CA ALA A 190 23.31 -15.19 -16.44
C ALA A 190 23.25 -15.76 -15.02
N LEU A 191 22.87 -17.03 -14.90
CA LEU A 191 22.81 -17.70 -13.60
C LEU A 191 24.19 -17.90 -12.99
N ASP A 192 25.20 -18.07 -13.84
CA ASP A 192 26.60 -18.25 -13.43
C ASP A 192 27.18 -16.99 -12.74
N ASP A 193 26.61 -15.81 -13.03
CA ASP A 193 27.00 -14.55 -12.38
C ASP A 193 26.44 -14.45 -10.94
N ILE A 194 25.50 -15.32 -10.56
CA ILE A 194 24.87 -15.32 -9.25
C ILE A 194 25.78 -16.02 -8.23
N HIS A 195 26.69 -15.24 -7.67
CA HIS A 195 27.52 -15.69 -6.58
C HIS A 195 26.69 -15.85 -5.31
N ARG A 196 26.47 -17.11 -4.88
CA ARG A 196 25.77 -17.46 -3.62
C ARG A 196 26.63 -17.15 -2.39
N LYS A 197 26.89 -15.86 -2.13
CA LYS A 197 27.67 -15.45 -0.95
C LYS A 197 26.76 -15.33 0.27
N GLY A 198 26.50 -16.48 0.91
CA GLY A 198 25.72 -16.60 2.14
C GLY A 198 24.20 -16.67 1.94
N ASP A 199 23.47 -16.83 3.05
CA ASP A 199 22.02 -17.11 3.05
C ASP A 199 21.14 -15.87 3.22
N THR A 200 21.70 -14.67 3.36
CA THR A 200 20.94 -13.48 3.80
C THR A 200 19.77 -13.16 2.88
N ILE A 201 19.98 -13.12 1.56
CA ILE A 201 18.91 -12.84 0.58
C ILE A 201 17.84 -13.92 0.64
N ARG A 202 18.24 -15.19 0.72
CA ARG A 202 17.31 -16.33 0.84
C ARG A 202 16.47 -16.24 2.11
N ARG A 203 17.06 -15.91 3.25
CA ARG A 203 16.35 -15.73 4.53
C ARG A 203 15.41 -14.54 4.50
N LEU A 204 15.81 -13.43 3.87
CA LEU A 204 14.93 -12.26 3.68
C LEU A 204 13.75 -12.59 2.76
N ALA A 205 13.99 -13.29 1.65
CA ALA A 205 12.95 -13.75 0.74
C ALA A 205 11.96 -14.70 1.44
N ALA A 206 12.47 -15.72 2.12
CA ALA A 206 11.65 -16.65 2.89
C ALA A 206 10.82 -15.93 3.96
N LYS A 207 11.43 -15.00 4.71
CA LYS A 207 10.71 -14.18 5.71
C LYS A 207 9.59 -13.37 5.08
N ALA A 208 9.85 -12.68 3.96
CA ALA A 208 8.83 -11.89 3.27
C ALA A 208 7.65 -12.76 2.80
N MET A 209 7.93 -13.93 2.23
CA MET A 209 6.91 -14.88 1.79
C MET A 209 6.10 -15.46 2.96
N ILE A 210 6.74 -15.84 4.07
CA ILE A 210 6.05 -16.35 5.26
C ILE A 210 5.11 -15.27 5.84
N GLN A 211 5.58 -14.02 5.96
CA GLN A 211 4.76 -12.92 6.46
C GLN A 211 3.52 -12.68 5.59
N GLN A 212 3.69 -12.71 4.27
CA GLN A 212 2.58 -12.59 3.34
C GLN A 212 1.58 -13.75 3.45
N LEU A 213 2.07 -15.00 3.56
CA LEU A 213 1.20 -16.17 3.73
C LEU A 213 0.42 -16.14 5.06
N GLN A 214 1.03 -15.64 6.14
CA GLN A 214 0.35 -15.46 7.42
C GLN A 214 -0.82 -14.48 7.28
N HIS A 215 -0.62 -13.36 6.57
CA HIS A 215 -1.68 -12.41 6.27
C HIS A 215 -2.79 -13.01 5.39
N MET A 216 -2.44 -13.83 4.39
CA MET A 216 -3.45 -14.47 3.53
C MET A 216 -4.30 -15.50 4.29
N LYS A 217 -3.68 -16.32 5.16
CA LYS A 217 -4.40 -17.32 5.97
C LYS A 217 -5.36 -16.70 6.99
N GLN A 218 -5.03 -15.54 7.54
CA GLN A 218 -5.94 -14.83 8.44
C GLN A 218 -7.22 -14.40 7.71
N ASN A 219 -7.12 -14.03 6.43
CA ASN A 219 -8.25 -13.61 5.62
C ASN A 219 -9.18 -14.77 5.23
N ASP A 220 -8.65 -15.95 4.93
CA ASP A 220 -9.47 -17.12 4.55
C ASP A 220 -10.24 -17.72 5.75
N ALA A 221 -9.80 -17.46 6.99
CA ALA A 221 -10.46 -17.92 8.20
C ALA A 221 -11.61 -17.00 8.68
N THR A 222 -11.83 -15.86 8.03
CA THR A 222 -12.84 -14.86 8.39
C THR A 222 -14.01 -14.75 7.39
N VAL A 223 -14.08 -15.65 6.40
CA VAL A 223 -15.18 -15.74 5.41
C VAL A 223 -16.14 -16.87 5.75
#